data_AF-B8CR86-F1
#
_entry.id   AF-B8CR86-F1
#
_cell.length_a   1.000
_cell.length_b   1.000
_cell.length_c   1.000
_cell.angle_alpha   90.00
_cell.angle_beta   90.00
_cell.angle_gamma   90.00
#
_symmetry.space_group_name_H-M   'P 1'
#
loop_
_entity.id
_entity.type
_entity.pdbx_description
1 polymer ?
#
loop_
_entity_poly.entity_id
_entity_poly.type
_entity_poly.pdbx_seq_one_letter_code
_entity_poly.pdbx_strand_id
1 'polypeptide(L)'
;MINPLVLPVMSALGMMTANLNELVRGESAHWHPKLVIGVKTFNAAAAGFAFIWFGLLITAISISDEYSVVSGVLVLGLFLAGILAYGLIKGGKFIGSNAQLWLYRLSVPIMATGCYLVAQLG
;
A
#
# COMPACT_ATOMS: atom_id res chain seq x y z
N MET A 1 -12.21 -12.57 15.62
CA MET A 1 -12.50 -12.80 14.18
C MET A 1 -12.24 -11.50 13.48
N ILE A 2 -11.44 -11.49 12.40
CA ILE A 2 -11.05 -10.25 11.71
C ILE A 2 -12.29 -9.54 11.17
N ASN A 3 -12.39 -8.23 11.40
CA ASN A 3 -13.45 -7.40 10.84
C ASN A 3 -13.42 -7.44 9.29
N PRO A 4 -14.57 -7.66 8.62
CA PRO A 4 -14.63 -7.67 7.15
C PRO A 4 -14.06 -6.41 6.47
N LEU A 5 -14.03 -5.26 7.16
CA LEU A 5 -13.42 -4.02 6.67
C LEU A 5 -11.90 -4.10 6.50
N VAL A 6 -11.23 -5.04 7.15
CA VAL A 6 -9.77 -5.24 7.03
C VAL A 6 -9.40 -5.79 5.65
N LEU A 7 -10.29 -6.59 5.03
CA LEU A 7 -10.07 -7.15 3.69
C LEU A 7 -9.80 -6.07 2.62
N PRO A 8 -10.69 -5.10 2.39
CA PRO A 8 -10.46 -4.08 1.37
C PRO A 8 -9.31 -3.14 1.74
N VAL A 9 -9.11 -2.82 3.03
CA VAL A 9 -8.05 -1.90 3.45
C VAL A 9 -6.67 -2.51 3.24
N MET A 10 -6.45 -3.74 3.69
CA MET A 10 -5.15 -4.42 3.51
C MET A 10 -4.82 -4.68 2.04
N SER A 11 -5.82 -5.07 1.26
CA SER A 11 -5.65 -5.26 -0.18
C SER A 11 -5.29 -3.95 -0.87
N ALA A 12 -5.95 -2.84 -0.52
CA ALA A 12 -5.65 -1.52 -1.07
C ALA A 12 -4.24 -1.04 -0.69
N LEU A 13 -3.79 -1.26 0.56
CA LEU A 13 -2.43 -0.96 0.98
C LEU A 13 -1.39 -1.77 0.19
N GLY A 14 -1.68 -3.05 -0.08
CA GLY A 14 -0.85 -3.89 -0.95
C GLY A 14 -0.76 -3.33 -2.37
N MET A 15 -1.90 -3.00 -2.99
CA MET A 15 -1.95 -2.40 -4.33
C MET A 15 -1.19 -1.06 -4.38
N MET A 16 -1.36 -0.21 -3.36
CA MET A 16 -0.65 1.06 -3.25
C MET A 16 0.86 0.85 -3.11
N THR A 17 1.29 -0.18 -2.38
CA THR A 17 2.71 -0.53 -2.25
C THR A 17 3.29 -0.97 -3.59
N ALA A 18 2.56 -1.77 -4.37
CA ALA A 18 2.98 -2.15 -5.72
C ALA A 18 3.09 -0.94 -6.67
N ASN A 19 2.14 0.00 -6.58
CA ASN A 19 2.16 1.25 -7.32
C ASN A 19 3.39 2.13 -6.99
N LEU A 20 3.75 2.24 -5.70
CA LEU A 20 4.95 2.95 -5.26
C LEU A 20 6.23 2.22 -5.70
N ASN A 21 6.22 0.89 -5.73
CA ASN A 21 7.35 0.10 -6.23
C ASN A 21 7.59 0.35 -7.74
N GLU A 22 6.53 0.43 -8.56
CA GLU A 22 6.66 0.82 -9.98
C GLU A 22 7.29 2.21 -10.15
N LEU A 23 6.96 3.16 -9.27
CA LEU A 23 7.60 4.48 -9.26
C LEU A 23 9.08 4.39 -8.96
N VAL A 24 9.46 3.69 -7.88
CA VAL A 24 10.87 3.56 -7.45
C VAL A 24 11.71 2.86 -8.51
N ARG A 25 11.13 1.89 -9.23
CA ARG A 25 11.78 1.18 -10.34
C ARG A 25 11.79 1.96 -11.67
N GLY A 26 11.13 3.13 -11.72
CA GLY A 26 10.99 3.94 -12.93
C GLY A 26 10.00 3.37 -13.96
N GLU A 27 9.33 2.26 -13.65
CA GLU A 27 8.35 1.61 -14.52
C GLU A 27 7.09 2.48 -14.71
N SER A 28 6.81 3.41 -13.79
CA SER A 28 5.69 4.34 -13.91
C SER A 28 5.73 5.23 -15.17
N ALA A 29 6.92 5.46 -15.73
CA ALA A 29 7.08 6.24 -16.97
C ALA A 29 6.52 5.51 -18.21
N HIS A 30 6.42 4.18 -18.17
CA HIS A 30 5.82 3.39 -19.23
C HIS A 30 4.31 3.68 -19.37
N TRP A 31 3.62 3.80 -18.23
CA TRP A 31 2.18 4.06 -18.18
C TRP A 31 1.85 5.56 -18.25
N HIS A 32 2.71 6.41 -17.68
CA HIS A 32 2.50 7.86 -17.65
C HIS A 32 3.73 8.61 -18.16
N PRO A 33 4.03 8.57 -19.48
CA PRO A 33 5.25 9.14 -20.04
C PRO A 33 5.34 10.67 -19.92
N LYS A 34 4.20 11.35 -19.74
CA LYS A 34 4.13 12.82 -19.55
C LYS A 34 4.09 13.23 -18.07
N LEU A 35 4.13 12.28 -17.13
CA LEU A 35 4.04 12.57 -15.71
C LEU A 35 5.39 13.06 -15.18
N VAL A 36 5.47 14.34 -14.85
CA VAL A 36 6.66 14.92 -14.22
C VAL A 36 6.51 14.83 -12.71
N ILE A 37 7.43 14.11 -12.06
CA ILE A 37 7.42 13.91 -10.62
C ILE A 37 8.51 14.78 -10.00
N GLY A 38 8.10 15.80 -9.25
CA GLY A 38 9.04 16.64 -8.51
C GLY A 38 9.69 15.88 -7.35
N VAL A 39 10.90 16.30 -6.95
CA VAL A 39 11.70 15.68 -5.87
C VAL A 39 10.91 15.54 -4.56
N LYS A 40 10.09 16.52 -4.19
CA LYS A 40 9.25 16.45 -2.98
C LYS A 40 8.25 15.30 -3.02
N THR A 41 7.58 15.13 -4.16
CA THR A 41 6.61 14.03 -4.36
C THR A 41 7.31 12.69 -4.37
N PHE A 42 8.48 12.59 -5.02
CA PHE A 42 9.29 11.38 -5.04
C PHE A 42 9.74 10.99 -3.62
N ASN A 43 10.25 11.94 -2.85
CA ASN A 43 10.66 11.69 -1.46
C ASN A 43 9.50 11.25 -0.58
N ALA A 44 8.30 11.85 -0.75
CA ALA A 44 7.10 11.42 -0.04
C ALA A 44 6.75 9.97 -0.40
N ALA A 45 6.73 9.63 -1.70
CA ALA A 45 6.47 8.27 -2.16
C ALA A 45 7.48 7.24 -1.64
N ALA A 46 8.77 7.57 -1.66
CA ALA A 46 9.83 6.72 -1.13
C ALA A 46 9.70 6.53 0.39
N ALA A 47 9.37 7.60 1.12
CA ALA A 47 9.09 7.52 2.56
C ALA A 47 7.86 6.65 2.85
N GLY A 48 6.78 6.78 2.07
CA GLY A 48 5.58 5.95 2.19
C GLY A 48 5.87 4.48 1.91
N PHE A 49 6.69 4.19 0.91
CA PHE A 49 7.14 2.84 0.58
C PHE A 49 8.01 2.23 1.69
N ALA A 50 8.92 3.00 2.30
CA ALA A 50 9.70 2.51 3.44
C ALA A 50 8.81 2.29 4.67
N PHE A 51 7.91 3.24 4.93
CA PHE A 51 7.03 3.23 6.10
C PHE A 51 6.10 2.02 6.13
N ILE A 52 5.48 1.65 4.99
CA ILE A 52 4.47 0.58 4.97
C ILE A 52 5.02 -0.76 5.45
N TRP A 53 6.30 -1.07 5.22
CA TRP A 53 6.91 -2.32 5.70
C TRP A 53 7.01 -2.38 7.23
N PHE A 54 7.37 -1.27 7.87
CA PHE A 54 7.37 -1.17 9.33
C PHE A 54 5.95 -1.14 9.89
N GLY A 55 5.05 -0.36 9.28
CA GLY A 55 3.64 -0.29 9.67
C GLY A 55 2.96 -1.65 9.60
N LEU A 56 3.21 -2.41 8.53
CA LEU A 56 2.70 -3.76 8.34
C LEU A 56 3.20 -4.72 9.42
N LEU A 57 4.48 -4.66 9.78
CA LEU A 57 5.07 -5.51 10.82
C LEU A 57 4.42 -5.24 12.18
N ILE A 58 4.29 -3.97 12.57
CA ILE A 58 3.63 -3.59 13.83
C ILE A 58 2.17 -4.03 13.83
N THR A 59 1.45 -3.81 12.72
CA THR A 59 0.04 -4.19 12.56
C THR A 59 -0.14 -5.69 12.70
N ALA A 60 0.67 -6.49 12.02
CA ALA A 60 0.60 -7.95 12.07
C ALA A 60 0.92 -8.52 13.47
N ILE A 61 1.92 -7.94 14.16
CA ILE A 61 2.24 -8.32 15.55
C ILE A 61 1.07 -8.00 16.48
N SER A 62 0.52 -6.78 16.39
CA SER A 62 -0.57 -6.33 17.26
C SER A 62 -1.81 -7.23 17.12
N ILE A 63 -2.21 -7.55 15.89
CA ILE A 63 -3.35 -8.44 15.62
C ILE A 63 -3.07 -9.89 16.04
N SER A 64 -1.81 -10.32 15.92
CA SER A 64 -1.41 -11.67 16.35
C SER A 64 -1.53 -11.84 17.86
N ASP A 65 -1.15 -10.80 18.60
CA ASP A 65 -1.18 -10.79 20.07
C ASP A 65 -2.61 -10.69 20.61
N GLU A 66 -3.45 -9.84 20.00
CA GLU A 66 -4.82 -9.61 20.46
C GLU A 66 -5.78 -10.77 20.12
N TYR A 67 -5.63 -11.39 18.95
CA TYR A 67 -6.57 -12.43 18.48
C TYR A 67 -5.95 -13.80 18.32
N SER A 68 -5.02 -13.94 17.38
CA SER A 68 -4.30 -15.18 17.10
C SER A 68 -3.23 -14.97 16.04
N VAL A 69 -2.18 -15.80 16.06
CA VAL A 69 -1.16 -15.86 15.01
C VAL A 69 -1.76 -16.03 13.62
N VAL A 70 -2.83 -16.82 13.48
CA VAL A 70 -3.51 -17.05 12.20
C VAL A 70 -4.10 -15.74 11.64
N SER A 71 -4.66 -14.88 12.51
CA SER A 71 -5.18 -13.58 12.09
C SER A 71 -4.08 -12.67 11.53
N GLY A 72 -2.93 -12.59 12.20
CA GLY A 72 -1.78 -11.83 11.70
C GLY A 72 -1.28 -12.35 10.34
N VAL A 73 -1.22 -13.68 10.16
CA VAL A 73 -0.87 -14.30 8.88
C VAL A 73 -1.89 -13.95 7.79
N LEU A 74 -3.19 -13.95 8.09
CA LEU A 74 -4.23 -13.57 7.14
C LEU A 74 -4.10 -12.10 6.69
N VAL A 75 -3.80 -11.19 7.61
CA VAL A 75 -3.57 -9.76 7.31
C VAL A 75 -2.39 -9.59 6.35
N LEU A 76 -1.28 -10.29 6.62
CA LEU A 76 -0.13 -10.31 5.70
C LEU A 76 -0.49 -10.93 4.35
N GLY A 77 -1.27 -12.01 4.34
CA GLY A 77 -1.75 -12.66 3.13
C GLY A 77 -2.60 -11.72 2.26
N LEU A 78 -3.50 -10.95 2.86
CA LEU A 78 -4.31 -9.96 2.16
C LEU A 78 -3.48 -8.83 1.55
N PHE A 79 -2.48 -8.35 2.29
CA PHE A 79 -1.52 -7.36 1.77
C PHE A 79 -0.79 -7.88 0.52
N LEU A 80 -0.25 -9.09 0.61
CA LEU A 80 0.46 -9.74 -0.50
C LEU A 80 -0.47 -10.01 -1.68
N ALA A 81 -1.72 -10.41 -1.41
CA ALA A 81 -2.74 -10.58 -2.44
C ALA A 81 -3.01 -9.26 -3.18
N GLY A 82 -3.05 -8.13 -2.46
CA GLY A 82 -3.15 -6.79 -3.06
C GLY A 82 -1.98 -6.45 -3.99
N ILE A 83 -0.75 -6.75 -3.57
CA ILE A 83 0.45 -6.56 -4.42
C ILE A 83 0.34 -7.41 -5.70
N LEU A 84 0.03 -8.70 -5.54
CA LEU A 84 -0.09 -9.63 -6.65
C LEU A 84 -1.21 -9.22 -7.61
N ALA A 85 -2.39 -8.87 -7.09
CA ALA A 85 -3.51 -8.42 -7.89
C ALA A 85 -3.15 -7.20 -8.73
N TYR A 86 -2.50 -6.19 -8.14
CA TYR A 86 -2.03 -5.01 -8.86
C TYR A 86 -1.04 -5.38 -9.97
N GLY A 87 -0.08 -6.26 -9.69
CA GLY A 87 0.91 -6.70 -10.68
C GLY A 87 0.30 -7.48 -11.85
N LEU A 88 -0.63 -8.41 -11.56
CA LEU A 88 -1.29 -9.23 -12.58
C LEU A 88 -2.17 -8.42 -13.52
N ILE A 89 -2.93 -7.46 -12.99
CA ILE A 89 -3.82 -6.61 -13.80
C ILE A 89 -3.09 -5.41 -14.42
N LYS A 90 -1.83 -5.18 -14.07
CA LYS A 90 -1.05 -3.98 -14.44
C LYS A 90 -1.78 -2.71 -14.00
N GLY A 91 -2.01 -2.59 -12.69
CA GLY A 91 -2.86 -1.55 -12.09
C GLY A 91 -2.53 -0.11 -12.52
N GLY A 92 -1.27 0.20 -12.84
CA GLY A 92 -0.84 1.51 -13.34
C GLY A 92 -1.55 1.94 -14.62
N LYS A 93 -2.05 1.01 -15.44
CA LYS A 93 -2.84 1.30 -16.65
C LYS A 93 -4.18 1.97 -16.33
N PHE A 94 -4.77 1.67 -15.17
CA PHE A 94 -6.14 2.10 -14.83
C PHE A 94 -6.17 3.40 -14.03
N ILE A 95 -5.03 3.89 -13.57
CA ILE A 95 -4.94 5.11 -12.77
C ILE A 95 -4.63 6.29 -13.70
N GLY A 96 -5.38 7.38 -13.63
CA GLY A 96 -5.09 8.58 -14.41
C GLY A 96 -3.85 9.33 -13.89
N SER A 97 -3.12 10.04 -14.75
CA SER A 97 -1.90 10.77 -14.37
C SER A 97 -2.06 11.70 -13.16
N ASN A 98 -3.17 12.45 -13.08
CA ASN A 98 -3.43 13.34 -11.95
C ASN A 98 -3.69 12.56 -10.65
N ALA A 99 -4.42 11.44 -10.73
CA ALA A 99 -4.68 10.57 -9.58
C ALA A 99 -3.39 9.92 -9.09
N GLN A 100 -2.55 9.43 -9.99
CA GLN A 100 -1.24 8.85 -9.69
C GLN A 100 -0.36 9.85 -8.91
N LEU A 101 -0.37 11.11 -9.32
CA LEU A 101 0.41 12.17 -8.67
C LEU A 101 -0.07 12.42 -7.22
N TRP A 102 -1.38 12.40 -6.98
CA TRP A 102 -1.95 12.52 -5.64
C TRP A 102 -1.67 11.29 -4.77
N LEU A 103 -1.75 10.09 -5.33
CA LEU A 103 -1.39 8.86 -4.64
C LEU A 103 0.06 8.94 -4.13
N TYR A 104 1.00 9.40 -4.96
CA TYR A 104 2.39 9.59 -4.52
C TYR A 104 2.54 10.63 -3.42
N ARG A 105 1.87 11.78 -3.53
CA ARG A 105 1.93 12.86 -2.53
C ARG A 105 1.34 12.45 -1.18
N LEU A 106 0.28 11.64 -1.20
CA LEU A 106 -0.45 11.20 -0.02
C LEU A 106 -0.03 9.80 0.46
N SER A 107 1.02 9.22 -0.13
CA SER A 107 1.49 7.88 0.20
C SER A 107 1.72 7.69 1.70
N VAL A 108 2.52 8.54 2.35
CA VAL A 108 2.79 8.46 3.79
C VAL A 108 1.50 8.49 4.64
N PRO A 109 0.62 9.51 4.55
CA PRO A 109 -0.59 9.53 5.37
C PRO A 109 -1.55 8.38 5.04
N ILE A 110 -1.67 7.96 3.77
CA ILE A 110 -2.49 6.80 3.39
C ILE A 110 -1.97 5.51 4.04
N MET A 111 -0.66 5.26 3.97
CA MET A 111 -0.05 4.07 4.59
C MET A 111 -0.22 4.09 6.11
N ALA A 112 0.05 5.23 6.76
CA ALA A 112 -0.10 5.37 8.21
C ALA A 112 -1.54 5.17 8.67
N THR A 113 -2.50 5.83 8.03
CA THR A 113 -3.92 5.71 8.37
C THR A 113 -4.45 4.32 8.10
N GLY A 114 -4.08 3.69 6.98
CA GLY A 114 -4.50 2.32 6.67
C GLY A 114 -3.97 1.30 7.68
N CYS A 115 -2.68 1.36 8.03
CA CYS A 115 -2.10 0.51 9.08
C CYS A 115 -2.77 0.74 10.44
N TYR A 116 -3.00 2.00 10.82
CA TYR A 116 -3.70 2.33 12.06
C TYR A 116 -5.12 1.77 12.09
N LEU A 117 -5.89 1.96 11.01
CA LEU A 117 -7.25 1.43 10.90
C LEU A 117 -7.27 -0.09 11.02
N VAL A 118 -6.31 -0.78 10.40
CA VAL A 118 -6.25 -2.24 10.49
C VAL A 118 -5.80 -2.70 11.87
N ALA A 119 -4.90 -1.99 12.54
CA ALA A 119 -4.54 -2.32 13.92
C ALA A 119 -5.71 -2.12 14.91
N GLN A 120 -6.64 -1.20 14.63
CA GLN A 120 -7.81 -0.93 15.49
C GLN A 120 -9.04 -1.80 15.14
N LEU A 121 -9.19 -2.20 13.88
CA LEU A 121 -10.32 -2.98 13.39
C LEU A 121 -10.01 -4.47 13.23
N GLY A 122 -8.72 -4.82 13.18
CA GLY A 122 -8.17 -6.18 13.07
C GLY A 122 -8.65 -7.09 14.17
#